data_AF-A0A1J3K6N4-F1
#
_entry.id   AF-A0A1J3K6N4-F1
#
_cell.length_a   1.000
_cell.length_b   1.000
_cell.length_c   1.000
_cell.angle_alpha   90.00
_cell.angle_beta   90.00
_cell.angle_gamma   90.00
#
_symmetry.space_group_name_H-M   'P 1'
#
loop_
_entity.id
_entity.type
_entity.pdbx_description
1 polymer ?
#
loop_
_entity_poly.entity_id
_entity_poly.type
_entity_poly.pdbx_seq_one_letter_code
_entity_poly.pdbx_strand_id
1 'polypeptide(L)'
;ENLDVKVADFGLSRLGVSDVSHVTTCAQGTLGYLDPDYYLNFQLTDKSDVYSFGVVLFELLTSKKPIDFNRDEEDVNLVVFVRKRLEEGRLRDVIDQVIGKEATEMEMESMMALGFLAERCVKETRQSRPTMKAAANEIESILHGIAYDYEP
;
A
#
# COMPACT_ATOMS: atom_id res chain seq x y z
N GLU A 1 13.57 -19.92 11.68
CA GLU A 1 12.35 -20.02 10.87
C GLU A 1 12.51 -19.11 9.66
N ASN A 2 12.10 -19.55 8.47
CA ASN A 2 12.07 -18.68 7.29
C ASN A 2 10.72 -17.95 7.27
N LEU A 3 10.75 -16.62 7.28
CA LEU A 3 9.56 -15.75 7.28
C LEU A 3 8.96 -15.62 5.87
N ASP A 4 8.70 -16.76 5.21
CA ASP A 4 8.18 -16.80 3.84
C ASP A 4 6.70 -16.38 3.82
N VAL A 5 6.43 -15.22 3.22
CA VAL A 5 5.07 -14.67 3.11
C VAL A 5 4.26 -15.45 2.06
N LYS A 6 3.00 -15.75 2.37
CA LYS A 6 2.06 -16.44 1.47
C LYS A 6 0.73 -15.69 1.41
N VAL A 7 0.19 -15.55 0.21
CA VAL A 7 -1.16 -14.99 -0.01
C VAL A 7 -2.18 -16.13 0.09
N ALA A 8 -3.26 -15.89 0.83
CA ALA A 8 -4.35 -16.86 1.04
C ALA A 8 -5.71 -16.14 0.98
N ASP A 9 -6.78 -16.92 1.10
CA ASP A 9 -8.19 -16.47 1.04
C ASP A 9 -8.59 -15.82 -0.29
N PHE A 10 -8.91 -16.67 -1.27
CA PHE A 10 -9.40 -16.27 -2.59
C PHE A 10 -10.93 -16.25 -2.66
N GLY A 11 -11.65 -16.19 -1.52
CA GLY A 11 -13.12 -16.30 -1.47
C GLY A 11 -13.86 -15.16 -2.18
N LEU A 12 -13.22 -13.99 -2.30
CA LEU A 12 -13.74 -12.83 -3.02
C LEU A 12 -13.08 -12.62 -4.39
N SER A 13 -12.11 -13.45 -4.76
CA SER A 13 -11.42 -13.33 -6.05
C SER A 13 -12.39 -13.49 -7.21
N ARG A 14 -12.07 -12.83 -8.32
CA ARG A 14 -12.82 -12.90 -9.58
C ARG A 14 -11.86 -13.23 -10.71
N LEU A 15 -12.27 -14.15 -11.58
CA LEU A 15 -11.52 -14.45 -12.80
C LEU A 15 -11.75 -13.32 -13.80
N GLY A 16 -10.66 -12.67 -14.22
CA GLY A 16 -10.70 -11.74 -15.34
C GLY A 16 -10.98 -12.51 -16.64
N VAL A 17 -11.93 -12.02 -17.43
CA VAL A 17 -12.13 -12.49 -18.81
C VAL A 17 -11.25 -11.64 -19.71
N SER A 18 -10.46 -12.26 -20.59
CA SER A 18 -9.36 -11.61 -21.34
C SER A 18 -9.77 -10.39 -22.18
N ASP A 19 -11.07 -10.23 -22.48
CA ASP A 19 -11.60 -9.16 -23.34
C ASP A 19 -12.37 -8.06 -22.58
N VAL A 20 -12.38 -8.10 -21.24
CA VAL A 20 -13.11 -7.11 -20.42
C VAL A 20 -12.16 -6.35 -19.52
N SER A 21 -12.22 -5.01 -19.54
CA SER A 21 -11.36 -4.14 -18.74
C SER A 21 -11.67 -4.12 -17.24
N HIS A 22 -12.82 -4.68 -16.85
CA HIS A 22 -13.32 -4.70 -15.47
C HIS A 22 -14.35 -5.82 -15.27
N VAL A 23 -14.60 -6.18 -14.01
CA VAL A 23 -15.72 -7.03 -13.61
C VAL A 23 -16.74 -6.17 -12.88
N THR A 24 -17.97 -6.08 -13.39
CA THR A 24 -19.07 -5.39 -12.69
C THR A 24 -19.68 -6.32 -11.64
N THR A 25 -19.60 -5.95 -10.37
CA THR A 25 -20.08 -6.77 -9.24
C THR A 25 -20.42 -5.88 -8.05
N CYS A 26 -21.32 -6.35 -7.17
CA CYS A 26 -21.53 -5.69 -5.88
C CYS A 26 -20.19 -5.53 -5.15
N ALA A 27 -19.95 -4.34 -4.62
CA ALA A 27 -18.73 -4.04 -3.88
C ALA A 27 -18.64 -4.95 -2.64
N GLN A 28 -17.61 -5.78 -2.60
CA GLN A 28 -17.28 -6.68 -1.50
C GLN A 28 -15.81 -6.51 -1.17
N GLY A 29 -15.48 -6.47 0.11
CA GLY A 29 -14.10 -6.37 0.61
C GLY A 29 -14.06 -5.91 2.06
N THR A 30 -12.85 -5.77 2.58
CA THR A 30 -12.61 -5.33 3.96
C THR A 30 -12.53 -3.81 4.02
N LEU A 31 -13.25 -3.21 4.97
CA LEU A 31 -13.23 -1.76 5.19
C LEU A 31 -11.79 -1.28 5.45
N GLY A 32 -11.39 -0.18 4.79
CA GLY A 32 -10.03 0.36 4.83
C GLY A 32 -9.14 -0.09 3.68
N TYR A 33 -9.40 -1.24 3.07
CA TYR A 33 -8.68 -1.75 1.89
C TYR A 33 -9.43 -1.52 0.58
N LEU A 34 -10.74 -1.27 0.66
CA LEU A 34 -11.60 -1.20 -0.50
C LEU A 34 -11.26 0.01 -1.38
N ASP A 35 -10.94 -0.24 -2.65
CA ASP A 35 -10.74 0.78 -3.67
C ASP A 35 -11.98 1.70 -3.78
N PRO A 36 -11.86 3.01 -3.51
CA PRO A 36 -12.97 3.95 -3.56
C PRO A 36 -13.68 3.96 -4.92
N ASP A 37 -12.94 3.85 -6.02
CA ASP A 37 -13.53 3.80 -7.37
C ASP A 37 -14.33 2.52 -7.60
N TYR A 38 -13.91 1.40 -6.98
CA TYR A 38 -14.63 0.13 -7.08
C TYR A 38 -15.91 0.21 -6.25
N TYR A 39 -15.82 0.78 -5.04
CA TYR A 39 -16.96 1.00 -4.18
C TYR A 39 -18.03 1.89 -4.85
N LEU A 40 -17.61 2.97 -5.50
CA LEU A 40 -18.53 3.93 -6.12
C LEU A 40 -19.11 3.44 -7.44
N ASN A 41 -18.28 2.81 -8.29
CA ASN A 41 -18.68 2.49 -9.67
C ASN A 41 -19.02 1.01 -9.88
N PHE A 42 -18.84 0.15 -8.87
CA PHE A 42 -19.02 -1.30 -8.94
C PHE A 42 -18.14 -2.00 -9.98
N GLN A 43 -17.08 -1.33 -10.44
CA GLN A 43 -16.14 -1.83 -11.44
C GLN A 43 -14.88 -2.33 -10.73
N LEU A 44 -14.71 -3.65 -10.63
CA LEU A 44 -13.51 -4.27 -10.08
C LEU A 44 -12.45 -4.40 -11.17
N THR A 45 -11.21 -3.99 -10.90
CA THR A 45 -10.08 -4.14 -11.81
C THR A 45 -8.83 -4.63 -11.06
N ASP A 46 -7.78 -5.00 -11.79
CA ASP A 46 -6.46 -5.26 -11.21
C ASP A 46 -5.90 -4.06 -10.41
N LYS A 47 -6.31 -2.83 -10.75
CA LYS A 47 -5.97 -1.62 -10.01
C LYS A 47 -6.65 -1.51 -8.65
N SER A 48 -7.74 -2.25 -8.41
CA SER A 48 -8.35 -2.35 -7.08
C SER A 48 -7.47 -3.18 -6.12
N ASP A 49 -6.78 -4.20 -6.64
CA ASP A 49 -5.78 -4.95 -5.86
C ASP A 49 -4.54 -4.09 -5.59
N VAL A 50 -4.10 -3.27 -6.55
CA VAL A 50 -2.99 -2.32 -6.35
C VAL A 50 -3.30 -1.33 -5.22
N TYR A 51 -4.53 -0.82 -5.14
CA TYR A 51 -4.94 0.07 -4.05
C TYR A 51 -4.85 -0.65 -2.70
N SER A 52 -5.45 -1.85 -2.61
CA SER A 52 -5.45 -2.66 -1.39
C SER A 52 -4.02 -2.99 -0.93
N PHE A 53 -3.13 -3.28 -1.89
CA PHE A 53 -1.70 -3.49 -1.61
C PHE A 53 -1.02 -2.23 -1.09
N GLY A 54 -1.33 -1.05 -1.64
CA GLY A 54 -0.81 0.22 -1.11
C GLY A 54 -1.20 0.47 0.35
N VAL A 55 -2.42 0.07 0.75
CA VAL A 55 -2.85 0.10 2.15
C VAL A 55 -1.98 -0.83 3.01
N VAL A 56 -1.72 -2.05 2.55
CA VAL A 56 -0.82 -3.00 3.26
C VAL A 56 0.58 -2.41 3.41
N LEU A 57 1.13 -1.75 2.39
CA LEU A 57 2.44 -1.09 2.52
C LEU A 57 2.43 0.01 3.59
N PHE A 58 1.36 0.80 3.68
CA PHE A 58 1.22 1.77 4.77
C PHE A 58 1.08 1.10 6.13
N GLU A 59 0.34 0.00 6.26
CA GLU A 59 0.28 -0.75 7.51
C GLU A 59 1.66 -1.25 7.94
N LEU A 60 2.44 -1.81 7.01
CA LEU A 60 3.79 -2.29 7.28
C LEU A 60 4.74 -1.17 7.73
N LEU A 61 4.66 0.01 7.10
CA LEU A 61 5.51 1.15 7.45
C LEU A 61 5.15 1.76 8.80
N THR A 62 3.88 1.76 9.15
CA THR A 62 3.35 2.53 10.29
C THR A 62 3.00 1.67 11.51
N SER A 63 2.90 0.35 11.34
CA SER A 63 2.31 -0.61 12.29
C SER A 63 0.90 -0.23 12.75
N LYS A 64 0.16 0.55 11.96
CA LYS A 64 -1.16 1.07 12.30
C LYS A 64 -2.26 0.35 11.53
N LYS A 65 -3.43 0.21 12.18
CA LYS A 65 -4.62 -0.38 11.55
C LYS A 65 -5.15 0.49 10.39
N PRO A 66 -5.73 -0.10 9.33
CA PRO A 66 -6.31 0.63 8.19
C PRO A 66 -7.48 1.51 8.63
N ILE A 67 -8.28 1.03 9.57
CA ILE A 67 -9.38 1.74 10.22
C ILE A 67 -9.17 1.71 11.71
N ASP A 68 -9.14 2.89 12.33
CA ASP A 68 -8.90 3.03 13.77
C ASP A 68 -9.76 4.16 14.35
N PHE A 69 -10.84 3.78 15.02
CA PHE A 69 -11.76 4.73 15.66
C PHE A 69 -11.20 5.40 16.92
N ASN A 70 -9.98 5.07 17.34
CA ASN A 70 -9.29 5.76 18.43
C ASN A 70 -8.47 6.97 17.95
N ARG A 71 -8.32 7.16 16.63
CA ARG A 71 -7.74 8.37 16.05
C ARG A 71 -8.76 9.50 16.00
N ASP A 72 -8.28 10.70 15.71
CA ASP A 72 -9.14 11.84 15.41
C ASP A 72 -10.12 11.50 14.28
N GLU A 73 -11.29 12.12 14.30
CA GLU A 73 -12.40 11.83 13.36
C GLU A 73 -11.97 11.92 11.89
N GLU A 74 -11.08 12.86 11.57
CA GLU A 74 -10.53 13.05 10.21
C GLU A 74 -9.45 12.02 9.83
N ASP A 75 -8.89 11.29 10.79
CA ASP A 75 -7.72 10.43 10.64
C ASP A 75 -8.05 8.93 10.85
N VAL A 76 -9.33 8.57 10.97
CA VAL A 76 -9.81 7.19 11.18
C VAL A 76 -9.29 6.24 10.09
N ASN A 77 -9.26 6.70 8.83
CA ASN A 77 -8.72 5.95 7.70
C ASN A 77 -7.21 6.18 7.57
N LEU A 78 -6.43 5.10 7.56
CA LEU A 78 -4.96 5.15 7.49
C LEU A 78 -4.44 5.88 6.24
N VAL A 79 -5.07 5.67 5.08
CA VAL A 79 -4.66 6.34 3.84
C VAL A 79 -4.84 7.85 3.97
N VAL A 80 -5.95 8.30 4.55
CA VAL A 80 -6.21 9.73 4.80
C VAL A 80 -5.18 10.30 5.77
N PHE A 81 -4.97 9.62 6.90
CA PHE A 81 -3.98 9.99 7.91
C PHE A 81 -2.57 10.13 7.32
N VAL A 82 -2.09 9.14 6.57
CA VAL A 82 -0.73 9.15 5.99
C VAL A 82 -0.61 10.20 4.89
N ARG A 83 -1.60 10.33 3.99
CA ARG A 83 -1.58 11.34 2.92
C ARG A 83 -1.47 12.76 3.47
N LYS A 84 -2.22 13.08 4.53
CA LYS A 84 -2.13 14.39 5.21
C LYS A 84 -0.70 14.69 5.67
N ARG A 85 -0.02 13.71 6.26
CA ARG A 85 1.40 13.87 6.68
C ARG A 85 2.35 13.96 5.50
N LEU A 86 2.11 13.20 4.43
CA LEU A 86 2.92 13.26 3.22
C LEU A 86 2.83 14.64 2.55
N GLU A 87 1.63 15.20 2.44
CA GLU A 87 1.39 16.56 1.91
C GLU A 87 2.06 17.66 2.75
N GLU A 88 2.17 17.43 4.07
CA GLU A 88 2.91 18.30 4.99
C GLU A 88 4.44 18.07 4.95
N GLY A 89 4.95 17.13 4.15
CA GLY A 89 6.36 16.77 4.09
C GLY A 89 6.87 15.96 5.30
N ARG A 90 5.96 15.30 6.02
CA ARG A 90 6.18 14.64 7.31
C ARG A 90 5.97 13.13 7.27
N LEU A 91 6.33 12.49 6.16
CA LEU A 91 6.24 11.03 6.02
C LEU A 91 7.10 10.28 7.06
N ARG A 92 8.25 10.83 7.46
CA ARG A 92 9.10 10.24 8.51
C ARG A 92 8.36 10.11 9.85
N ASP A 93 7.42 11.00 10.15
CA ASP A 93 6.67 11.01 11.42
C ASP A 93 5.65 9.87 11.53
N VAL A 94 5.28 9.23 10.41
CA VAL A 94 4.32 8.12 10.43
C VAL A 94 4.98 6.75 10.49
N ILE A 95 6.28 6.66 10.18
CA ILE A 95 7.04 5.41 10.29
C ILE A 95 6.97 4.92 11.74
N ASP A 96 6.81 3.61 11.91
CA ASP A 96 6.79 2.96 13.22
C ASP A 96 7.97 3.43 14.09
N GLN A 97 7.69 3.82 15.32
CA GLN A 97 8.68 4.46 16.18
C GLN A 97 9.78 3.50 16.65
N VAL A 98 9.51 2.20 16.71
CA VAL A 98 10.51 1.19 17.09
C VAL A 98 11.43 0.97 15.89
N ILE A 99 10.86 0.67 14.72
CA ILE A 99 11.62 0.44 13.49
C ILE A 99 12.42 1.69 13.11
N GLY A 100 11.80 2.86 13.14
CA GLY A 100 12.43 4.12 12.74
C GLY A 100 13.55 4.61 13.67
N LYS A 101 13.57 4.17 14.94
CA LYS A 101 14.67 4.50 15.88
C LYS A 101 15.89 3.62 15.69
N GLU A 102 15.69 2.37 15.28
CA GLU A 102 16.76 1.39 15.06
C GLU A 102 17.31 1.43 13.63
N ALA A 103 16.57 2.04 12.70
CA ALA A 103 16.95 2.17 11.31
C ALA A 103 18.20 3.04 11.10
N THR A 104 19.09 2.56 10.26
CA THR A 104 20.13 3.35 9.59
C THR A 104 19.50 4.39 8.65
N GLU A 105 20.27 5.40 8.24
CA GLU A 105 19.77 6.40 7.29
C GLU A 105 19.37 5.79 5.94
N MET A 106 20.05 4.72 5.49
CA MET A 106 19.71 4.01 4.26
C MET A 106 18.41 3.20 4.37
N GLU A 107 18.19 2.53 5.50
CA GLU A 107 16.91 1.87 5.78
C GLU A 107 15.78 2.91 5.87
N MET A 108 16.05 4.07 6.46
CA MET A 108 15.11 5.19 6.51
C MET A 108 14.76 5.69 5.11
N GLU A 109 15.76 5.93 4.25
CA GLU A 109 15.54 6.31 2.84
C GLU A 109 14.70 5.26 2.09
N SER A 110 14.96 3.98 2.34
CA SER A 110 14.22 2.87 1.74
C SER A 110 12.77 2.81 2.22
N MET A 111 12.52 3.02 3.50
CA MET A 111 11.16 3.13 4.06
C MET A 111 10.41 4.34 3.49
N MET A 112 11.10 5.47 3.32
CA MET A 112 10.54 6.66 2.70
C MET A 112 10.18 6.40 1.23
N ALA A 113 11.07 5.77 0.46
CA ALA A 113 10.81 5.36 -0.92
C ALA A 113 9.60 4.42 -1.02
N LEU A 114 9.50 3.44 -0.11
CA LEU A 114 8.35 2.54 -0.01
C LEU A 114 7.06 3.30 0.30
N GLY A 115 7.11 4.32 1.16
CA GLY A 115 5.98 5.19 1.46
C GLY A 115 5.50 6.00 0.26
N PHE A 116 6.43 6.49 -0.57
CA PHE A 116 6.06 7.15 -1.84
C PHE A 116 5.48 6.19 -2.87
N LEU A 117 5.97 4.93 -2.93
CA LEU A 117 5.34 3.90 -3.75
C LEU A 117 3.92 3.59 -3.27
N ALA A 118 3.73 3.44 -1.97
CA ALA A 118 2.42 3.23 -1.35
C ALA A 118 1.44 4.37 -1.68
N GLU A 119 1.88 5.64 -1.62
CA GLU A 119 1.07 6.79 -2.06
C GLU A 119 0.59 6.65 -3.50
N ARG A 120 1.48 6.27 -4.43
CA ARG A 120 1.09 6.07 -5.82
C ARG A 120 0.12 4.92 -6.00
N CYS A 121 0.26 3.84 -5.22
CA CYS A 121 -0.67 2.70 -5.24
C CYS A 121 -2.08 3.09 -4.80
N VAL A 122 -2.24 4.01 -3.84
CA VAL A 122 -3.53 4.42 -3.28
C VAL A 122 -4.17 5.64 -3.94
N LYS A 123 -3.63 6.14 -5.07
CA LYS A 123 -4.22 7.29 -5.77
C LYS A 123 -5.66 7.03 -6.15
N GLU A 124 -6.51 8.05 -6.00
CA GLU A 124 -7.92 7.97 -6.41
C GLU A 124 -8.02 7.57 -7.88
N THR A 125 -7.33 8.29 -8.77
CA THR A 125 -7.26 7.98 -10.20
C THR A 125 -6.53 6.65 -10.46
N ARG A 126 -7.28 5.61 -10.83
CA ARG A 126 -6.76 4.26 -11.15
C ARG A 126 -5.60 4.24 -12.15
N GLN A 127 -5.66 5.05 -13.20
CA GLN A 127 -4.64 5.09 -14.25
C GLN A 127 -3.30 5.66 -13.73
N SER A 128 -3.33 6.43 -12.64
CA SER A 128 -2.14 6.96 -11.99
C SER A 128 -1.45 5.95 -11.08
N ARG A 129 -2.13 4.84 -10.73
CA ARG A 129 -1.55 3.75 -9.94
C ARG A 129 -0.58 2.94 -10.80
N PRO A 130 0.53 2.41 -10.26
CA PRO A 130 1.38 1.47 -10.98
C PRO A 130 0.63 0.16 -11.30
N THR A 131 1.20 -0.69 -12.15
CA THR A 131 0.76 -2.10 -12.22
C THR A 131 1.39 -2.88 -11.08
N MET A 132 0.84 -4.04 -10.71
CA MET A 132 1.47 -4.83 -9.65
C MET A 132 2.90 -5.27 -10.01
N LYS A 133 3.16 -5.57 -11.28
CA LYS A 133 4.52 -5.85 -11.75
C LYS A 133 5.46 -4.65 -11.55
N ALA A 134 5.00 -3.44 -11.87
CA ALA A 134 5.82 -2.23 -11.68
C ALA A 134 6.09 -1.96 -10.19
N ALA A 135 5.09 -2.14 -9.33
CA ALA A 135 5.26 -2.02 -7.88
C ALA A 135 6.25 -3.05 -7.33
N ALA A 136 6.16 -4.32 -7.76
CA ALA A 136 7.09 -5.38 -7.36
C ALA A 136 8.53 -5.06 -7.78
N ASN A 137 8.75 -4.68 -9.04
CA ASN A 137 10.07 -4.31 -9.55
C ASN A 137 10.68 -3.12 -8.79
N GLU A 138 9.84 -2.16 -8.39
CA GLU A 138 10.30 -1.01 -7.62
C GLU A 138 10.67 -1.40 -6.18
N ILE A 139 9.90 -2.28 -5.54
CA ILE A 139 10.27 -2.84 -4.24
C ILE A 139 11.60 -3.60 -4.32
N GLU A 140 11.79 -4.43 -5.35
CA GLU A 140 13.08 -5.10 -5.60
C GLU A 140 14.22 -4.08 -5.76
N SER A 141 13.98 -3.00 -6.49
CA SER A 141 14.98 -1.94 -6.67
C SER A 141 15.32 -1.23 -5.36
N ILE A 142 14.32 -0.95 -4.51
CA ILE A 142 14.52 -0.36 -3.17
C ILE A 142 15.36 -1.31 -2.32
N LEU A 143 15.06 -2.62 -2.32
CA LEU A 143 15.80 -3.63 -1.56
C LEU A 143 17.23 -3.82 -2.07
N HIS A 144 17.44 -3.85 -3.39
CA HIS A 144 18.77 -4.01 -3.96
C HIS A 144 19.64 -2.75 -3.82
N GLY A 145 19.04 -1.57 -3.76
CA GLY A 145 19.73 -0.34 -3.36
C GLY A 145 20.40 -0.46 -1.99
N ILE A 146 19.82 -1.25 -1.08
CA ILE A 146 20.41 -1.58 0.23
C ILE A 146 21.50 -2.66 0.11
N ALA A 147 21.33 -3.61 -0.82
CA ALA A 147 22.20 -4.79 -0.94
C ALA A 147 23.61 -4.47 -1.48
N TYR A 148 23.77 -3.44 -2.33
CA TYR A 148 25.08 -3.06 -2.89
C TYR A 148 26.03 -2.42 -1.88
N ASP A 149 25.52 -1.90 -0.75
CA ASP A 149 26.35 -1.29 0.30
C ASP A 149 26.68 -2.26 1.46
N TYR A 150 26.26 -3.53 1.34
CA TYR A 150 26.52 -4.60 2.32
C TYR A 150 27.44 -5.73 1.78
N GLU A 151 28.03 -5.59 0.59
CA GLU A 151 29.12 -6.48 0.15
C GLU A 151 30.47 -6.02 0.76
N PRO A 152 31.20 -6.90 1.48
CA PRO A 152 32.48 -6.57 2.12
C PRO A 152 33.67 -6.41 1.16
#